data_AF-A0A9W7XNU0-F1
#
_entry.id   AF-A0A9W7XNU0-F1
#
_cell.length_a   1.000
_cell.length_b   1.000
_cell.length_c   1.000
_cell.angle_alpha   90.00
_cell.angle_beta   90.00
_cell.angle_gamma   90.00
#
_symmetry.space_group_name_H-M   'P 1'
#
loop_
_entity.id
_entity.type
_entity.pdbx_description
1 polymer ?
#
loop_
_entity_poly.entity_id
_entity_poly.type
_entity_poly.pdbx_seq_one_letter_code
_entity_poly.pdbx_strand_id
1 'polypeptide(L)'
;MLQRLLPAVLSTQRLGYSSTTTRGAHPKIKMDFRQFIQRGKVINMYRKFMRLTKRIPDKQTRLETRQWIRDDFHRHAGQTDPARIDVILAQANRHYKELESGVFSML
;
A
#
# COMPACT_ATOMS: atom_id res chain seq x y z
N MET A 1 -16.47 3.69 22.93
CA MET A 1 -15.31 4.57 23.18
C MET A 1 -15.18 5.53 22.00
N LEU A 2 -16.01 6.56 21.96
CA LEU A 2 -15.69 7.95 22.34
C LEU A 2 -14.70 8.66 21.39
N GLN A 3 -15.30 9.37 20.41
CA GLN A 3 -15.08 10.77 19.98
C GLN A 3 -13.67 11.32 19.66
N ARG A 4 -13.70 12.39 18.81
CA ARG A 4 -12.72 13.48 18.62
C ARG A 4 -11.56 13.20 17.65
N LEU A 5 -11.26 13.99 16.60
CA LEU A 5 -11.69 15.31 16.13
C LEU A 5 -11.42 15.40 14.61
N LEU A 6 -12.41 15.89 13.85
CA LEU A 6 -12.16 16.59 12.59
C LEU A 6 -11.61 17.99 12.93
N PRO A 7 -10.63 18.49 12.18
CA PRO A 7 -10.61 19.91 11.86
C PRO A 7 -10.83 20.12 10.37
N ALA A 8 -11.90 20.84 10.09
CA ALA A 8 -12.02 21.65 8.90
C ALA A 8 -10.84 22.63 8.80
N VAL A 9 -10.47 22.96 7.56
CA VAL A 9 -10.26 24.31 7.03
C VAL A 9 -9.19 24.23 5.93
N LEU A 10 -9.69 24.29 4.71
CA LEU A 10 -8.94 24.74 3.55
C LEU A 10 -8.54 26.19 3.81
N SER A 11 -7.24 26.46 3.91
CA SER A 11 -6.73 27.81 3.72
C SER A 11 -5.57 27.77 2.76
N THR A 12 -5.84 28.39 1.62
CA THR A 12 -4.96 28.75 0.52
C THR A 12 -3.67 29.37 1.03
N GLN A 13 -2.53 28.79 0.63
CA GLN A 13 -1.34 29.58 0.29
C GLN A 13 -0.45 28.78 -0.66
N ARG A 14 -0.43 29.20 -1.92
CA ARG A 14 0.63 28.90 -2.88
C ARG A 14 1.94 29.47 -2.32
N LEU A 15 2.91 28.61 -2.03
CA LEU A 15 4.31 28.97 -1.91
C LEU A 15 5.10 28.16 -2.94
N GLY A 16 5.89 28.87 -3.74
CA GLY A 16 6.60 28.35 -4.90
C GLY A 16 7.62 27.28 -4.54
N TYR A 17 7.59 26.17 -5.27
CA TYR A 17 8.64 25.17 -5.24
C TYR A 17 9.71 25.53 -6.27
N SER A 18 10.66 26.38 -5.86
CA SER A 18 11.97 26.46 -6.50
C SER A 18 12.92 25.54 -5.73
N SER A 19 12.87 24.23 -6.01
CA SER A 19 13.89 23.30 -5.55
C SER A 19 14.95 23.14 -6.64
N THR A 20 15.97 23.99 -6.63
CA THR A 20 17.28 23.64 -7.21
C THR A 20 17.88 22.56 -6.32
N THR A 21 17.46 21.31 -6.54
CA THR A 21 18.03 20.17 -5.82
C THR A 21 19.41 19.88 -6.40
N THR A 22 20.43 20.38 -5.73
CA THR A 22 21.79 19.84 -5.79
C THR A 22 21.67 18.33 -5.67
N ARG A 23 22.01 17.57 -6.73
CA ARG A 23 22.04 16.11 -6.72
C ARG A 23 23.19 15.64 -5.85
N GLY A 24 23.05 15.81 -4.53
CA GLY A 24 23.92 15.22 -3.53
C GLY A 24 23.93 13.70 -3.72
N ALA A 25 25.12 13.12 -3.68
CA ALA A 25 25.34 11.69 -3.85
C ALA A 25 24.36 10.88 -3.01
N HIS A 26 23.41 10.19 -3.65
CA HIS A 26 22.55 9.26 -2.97
C HIS A 26 23.41 8.08 -2.49
N PRO A 27 23.49 7.80 -1.19
CA PRO A 27 24.11 6.58 -0.72
C PRO A 27 23.36 5.43 -1.39
N LYS A 28 24.04 4.68 -2.26
CA LYS A 28 23.48 3.47 -2.86
C LYS A 28 23.26 2.49 -1.73
N ILE A 29 22.04 2.44 -1.21
CA ILE A 29 21.60 1.40 -0.28
C ILE A 29 21.80 0.08 -1.03
N LYS A 30 22.84 -0.67 -0.67
CA LYS A 30 23.11 -1.98 -1.26
C LYS A 30 22.05 -2.93 -0.73
N MET A 31 20.99 -3.10 -1.51
CA MET A 31 19.96 -4.11 -1.27
C MET A 31 20.52 -5.46 -1.68
N ASP A 32 20.41 -6.45 -0.81
CA ASP A 32 20.79 -7.82 -1.14
C ASP A 32 19.86 -8.39 -2.24
N PHE A 33 20.35 -9.35 -3.03
CA PHE A 33 19.59 -9.96 -4.11
C PHE A 33 18.27 -10.55 -3.61
N ARG A 34 18.26 -11.19 -2.44
CA ARG A 34 17.03 -11.74 -1.84
C ARG A 34 16.01 -10.63 -1.56
N GLN A 35 16.44 -9.52 -0.97
CA GLN A 35 15.58 -8.36 -0.69
C GLN A 35 15.03 -7.75 -1.99
N PHE A 36 15.83 -7.70 -3.05
CA PHE A 36 15.40 -7.24 -4.37
C PHE A 36 14.26 -8.10 -4.93
N ILE A 37 14.42 -9.42 -4.89
CA ILE A 37 13.38 -10.37 -5.34
C ILE A 37 12.11 -10.23 -4.49
N GLN A 38 12.26 -10.13 -3.16
CA GLN A 38 11.12 -9.95 -2.25
C GLN A 38 10.37 -8.64 -2.51
N ARG A 39 11.08 -7.53 -2.76
CA ARG A 39 10.47 -6.26 -3.13
C ARG A 39 9.63 -6.38 -4.41
N GLY A 40 10.13 -7.12 -5.39
CA GLY A 40 9.37 -7.47 -6.60
C GLY A 40 8.07 -8.21 -6.29
N LYS A 41 8.12 -9.23 -5.43
CA LYS A 41 6.95 -10.01 -4.99
C LYS A 41 5.91 -9.13 -4.28
N VAL A 42 6.34 -8.25 -3.37
CA VAL A 42 5.46 -7.32 -2.63
C VAL A 42 4.76 -6.37 -3.59
N ILE A 43 5.50 -5.75 -4.52
CA ILE A 43 4.93 -4.83 -5.52
C ILE A 43 3.90 -5.56 -6.40
N ASN A 44 4.21 -6.78 -6.83
CA ASN A 44 3.28 -7.57 -7.63
C ASN A 44 2.00 -7.89 -6.84
N MET A 45 2.13 -8.28 -5.57
CA MET A 45 0.98 -8.57 -4.70
C MET A 45 0.09 -7.34 -4.52
N TYR A 46 0.66 -6.18 -4.20
CA TYR A 46 -0.08 -4.92 -4.09
C TYR A 46 -0.86 -4.60 -5.37
N ARG A 47 -0.23 -4.76 -6.54
CA ARG A 47 -0.89 -4.53 -7.84
C ARG A 47 -2.04 -5.52 -8.08
N LYS A 48 -1.93 -6.78 -7.66
CA LYS A 48 -3.02 -7.75 -7.75
C LYS A 48 -4.24 -7.29 -6.97
N PHE A 49 -4.06 -6.91 -5.70
CA PHE A 49 -5.13 -6.34 -4.87
C PHE A 49 -5.77 -5.10 -5.51
N MET A 50 -4.96 -4.15 -5.99
CA MET A 50 -5.47 -2.93 -6.64
C MET A 50 -6.26 -3.21 -7.92
N ARG A 51 -5.96 -4.30 -8.64
CA ARG A 51 -6.75 -4.74 -9.80
C ARG A 51 -8.05 -5.40 -9.37
N LEU A 52 -8.01 -6.25 -8.35
CA LEU A 52 -9.19 -6.94 -7.82
C LEU A 52 -10.25 -5.95 -7.33
N THR A 53 -9.85 -4.89 -6.60
CA THR A 53 -10.78 -3.85 -6.13
C THR A 53 -11.55 -3.14 -7.25
N LYS A 54 -11.04 -3.13 -8.49
CA LYS A 54 -11.77 -2.51 -9.61
C LYS A 54 -13.04 -3.27 -9.99
N ARG A 55 -13.15 -4.54 -9.62
CA ARG A 55 -14.32 -5.38 -9.88
C ARG A 55 -15.46 -5.17 -8.89
N ILE A 56 -15.22 -4.46 -7.78
CA ILE A 56 -16.27 -4.13 -6.81
C ILE A 56 -17.22 -3.10 -7.45
N PRO A 57 -18.53 -3.41 -7.56
CA PRO A 57 -19.49 -2.53 -8.23
C PRO A 57 -19.76 -1.26 -7.41
N ASP A 58 -20.02 -1.42 -6.11
CA ASP A 58 -20.28 -0.30 -5.22
C ASP A 58 -19.05 0.60 -5.08
N LYS A 59 -19.24 1.90 -5.29
CA LYS A 59 -18.15 2.89 -5.31
C LYS A 59 -17.58 3.11 -3.91
N GLN A 60 -18.43 3.17 -2.89
CA GLN A 60 -18.00 3.45 -1.53
C GLN A 60 -17.19 2.28 -0.97
N THR A 61 -17.72 1.06 -1.07
CA THR A 61 -17.05 -0.19 -0.69
C THR A 61 -15.71 -0.34 -1.40
N ARG A 62 -15.63 -0.01 -2.69
CA ARG A 62 -14.39 -0.03 -3.46
C ARG A 62 -13.34 0.96 -2.93
N LEU A 63 -13.75 2.17 -2.56
CA LEU A 63 -12.85 3.18 -1.99
C LEU A 63 -12.33 2.74 -0.62
N GLU A 64 -13.21 2.27 0.25
CA GLU A 64 -12.87 1.75 1.58
C GLU A 64 -11.92 0.56 1.49
N THR A 65 -12.22 -0.41 0.63
CA THR A 65 -11.38 -1.59 0.40
C THR A 65 -9.98 -1.18 -0.09
N ARG A 66 -9.91 -0.22 -1.03
CA ARG A 66 -8.61 0.29 -1.52
C ARG A 66 -7.81 0.97 -0.42
N GLN A 67 -8.47 1.74 0.44
CA GLN A 67 -7.82 2.42 1.54
C GLN A 67 -7.29 1.40 2.55
N TRP A 68 -8.11 0.43 2.94
CA TRP A 68 -7.70 -0.65 3.83
C TRP A 68 -6.47 -1.41 3.30
N ILE A 69 -6.44 -1.77 2.01
CA ILE A 69 -5.27 -2.43 1.41
C ILE A 69 -4.02 -1.53 1.49
N ARG A 70 -4.15 -0.22 1.22
CA ARG A 70 -3.00 0.69 1.29
C ARG A 70 -2.44 0.77 2.71
N ASP A 71 -3.32 0.91 3.69
CA ASP A 71 -2.92 0.98 5.09
C ASP A 71 -2.27 -0.32 5.54
N ASP A 72 -2.80 -1.47 5.11
CA ASP A 72 -2.20 -2.78 5.39
C ASP A 72 -0.77 -2.90 4.87
N PHE A 73 -0.53 -2.55 3.60
CA PHE A 73 0.83 -2.57 3.04
C PHE A 73 1.74 -1.50 3.67
N HIS A 74 1.21 -0.34 4.05
CA HIS A 74 1.97 0.72 4.71
C HIS A 74 2.43 0.29 6.11
N ARG A 75 1.60 -0.43 6.88
CA ARG A 75 1.97 -0.98 8.20
C ARG A 75 3.20 -1.88 8.16
N HIS A 76 3.49 -2.50 7.02
CA HIS A 76 4.62 -3.41 6.83
C HIS A 76 5.76 -2.81 6.00
N ALA A 77 5.71 -1.53 5.64
CA ALA A 77 6.70 -0.90 4.77
C ALA A 77 8.12 -0.85 5.36
N GLY A 78 8.23 -0.86 6.70
CA GLY A 78 9.52 -0.88 7.42
C GLY A 78 10.12 -2.27 7.61
N GLN A 79 9.48 -3.34 7.12
CA GLN A 79 9.97 -4.69 7.35
C GLN A 79 11.23 -4.98 6.53
N THR A 80 12.31 -5.37 7.20
CA THR A 80 13.61 -5.67 6.58
C THR A 80 14.00 -7.14 6.68
N ASP A 81 13.46 -7.89 7.65
CA ASP A 81 13.73 -9.33 7.80
C ASP A 81 13.08 -10.14 6.66
N PRO A 82 13.87 -10.84 5.83
CA PRO A 82 13.36 -11.64 4.73
C PRO A 82 12.38 -12.73 5.15
N ALA A 83 12.59 -13.40 6.29
CA ALA A 83 11.71 -14.48 6.73
C ALA A 83 10.33 -13.93 7.09
N ARG A 84 10.30 -12.80 7.81
CA ARG A 84 9.05 -12.09 8.12
C ARG A 84 8.33 -11.58 6.88
N ILE A 85 9.05 -11.08 5.87
CA ILE A 85 8.45 -10.67 4.58
C ILE A 85 7.75 -11.85 3.90
N ASP A 86 8.38 -13.02 3.90
CA ASP A 86 7.79 -14.23 3.29
C ASP A 86 6.49 -14.64 4.02
N VAL A 87 6.46 -14.57 5.35
CA VAL A 87 5.25 -14.82 6.16
C VAL A 87 4.15 -13.80 5.85
N ILE A 88 4.49 -12.51 5.78
CA ILE A 88 3.53 -11.45 5.45
C ILE A 88 2.97 -11.65 4.04
N LEU A 89 3.80 -12.02 3.06
CA LEU A 89 3.35 -12.33 1.71
C LEU A 89 2.39 -13.53 1.67
N ALA A 90 2.67 -14.57 2.47
CA ALA A 90 1.77 -15.72 2.59
C ALA A 90 0.42 -15.31 3.19
N GLN A 91 0.43 -14.44 4.20
CA GLN A 91 -0.79 -13.89 4.80
C GLN A 91 -1.56 -13.01 3.80
N ALA A 92 -0.88 -12.10 3.11
CA ALA A 92 -1.47 -11.27 2.08
C ALA A 92 -2.08 -12.10 0.94
N ASN A 93 -1.48 -13.24 0.60
CA ASN A 93 -2.06 -14.15 -0.39
C ASN A 93 -3.37 -14.80 0.08
N ARG A 94 -3.48 -15.14 1.38
CA ARG A 94 -4.76 -15.64 1.95
C ARG A 94 -5.83 -14.56 1.92
N HIS A 95 -5.52 -13.36 2.39
CA HIS A 95 -6.41 -12.19 2.32
C HIS A 95 -6.86 -11.89 0.89
N TYR A 96 -5.95 -12.02 -0.08
CA TYR A 96 -6.29 -11.85 -1.49
C TYR A 96 -7.32 -12.88 -1.94
N LYS A 97 -7.20 -14.15 -1.52
CA LYS A 97 -8.14 -15.22 -1.89
C LYS A 97 -9.51 -15.04 -1.27
N GLU A 98 -9.56 -14.61 -0.02
CA GLU A 98 -10.81 -14.26 0.67
C GLU A 98 -11.52 -13.11 -0.04
N LEU A 99 -10.79 -12.02 -0.34
CA LEU A 99 -11.34 -10.89 -1.08
C LEU A 99 -11.77 -11.30 -2.51
N GLU A 100 -10.98 -12.14 -3.18
CA GLU A 100 -11.27 -12.62 -4.53
C GLU A 100 -12.58 -13.41 -4.55
N SER A 101 -12.76 -14.33 -3.60
CA SER A 101 -14.00 -15.08 -3.43
C SER A 101 -15.20 -14.16 -3.14
N GLY A 102 -15.06 -13.21 -2.22
CA GLY A 102 -16.13 -12.27 -1.87
C GLY A 102 -16.52 -11.36 -3.03
N VAL A 103 -15.54 -10.87 -3.80
CA VAL A 103 -15.81 -10.06 -4.99
C VAL A 103 -16.50 -10.89 -6.07
N PHE A 104 -16.08 -12.14 -6.29
CA PHE A 104 -16.74 -13.02 -7.26
C PHE A 104 -18.19 -13.33 -6.89
N SER A 105 -18.53 -13.46 -5.60
CA SER A 105 -19.92 -13.65 -5.18
C SER A 105 -20.82 -12.42 -5.38
N MET A 106 -20.25 -11.24 -5.63
CA MET A 106 -20.99 -9.99 -5.87
C MET A 106 -21.16 -9.67 -7.36
N LEU A 107 -20.55 -10.48 -8.25
CA LEU A 107 -20.67 -10.37 -9.70
C LEU A 107 -21.74 -11.32 -10.22
#